data_AF-A0A1Y2E0Z7-F1
#
_entry.id   AF-A0A1Y2E0Z7-F1
#
_cell.length_a   1.000
_cell.length_b   1.000
_cell.length_c   1.000
_cell.angle_alpha   90.00
_cell.angle_beta   90.00
_cell.angle_gamma   90.00
#
_symmetry.space_group_name_H-M   'P 1'
#
loop_
_entity.id
_entity.type
_entity.pdbx_description
1 polymer ?
#
loop_
_entity_poly.entity_id
_entity_poly.type
_entity_poly.pdbx_seq_one_letter_code
_entity_poly.pdbx_strand_id
1 'polypeptide(L)'
;MAHITNTLATVDQLYRRNTLDALPQDLQDTIFYATQCLTQAAGILLRLPQSATAQANVVLARYWLVDSALANEFSDVSAATLFLTAKLGSHPCQPRDICNVYTYLLSPSSPLFQFPSTDPPPNDPSAYYLSEGAYTAFHNRILRLEARIVYSLSFDTHVALPHPLAITYLQALDFLSQPKAKVSQRVVEYLNTALLSPQLLYLTHQPNALAVAAIYSAARDVGAKMPDCAWWEVFDVDREELGFLVVGMRSLEGWVRKQRDEVEGLLGQGMVTRKGVEAEMRKRGLGVGNGGNGAPGPEEEDEEAAMMRKLDERVAMVED
;
A
#
# COMPACT_ATOMS: atom_id res chain seq x y z
N MET A 1 0.70 7.60 -27.90
CA MET A 1 -0.35 6.88 -27.15
C MET A 1 0.12 6.29 -25.82
N ALA A 2 1.43 6.10 -25.59
CA ALA A 2 1.96 5.52 -24.34
C ALA A 2 1.65 6.31 -23.04
N HIS A 3 1.20 7.57 -23.12
CA HIS A 3 0.95 8.42 -21.94
C HIS A 3 -0.45 8.29 -21.32
N ILE A 4 -1.37 7.54 -21.96
CA ILE A 4 -2.77 7.41 -21.51
C ILE A 4 -3.15 5.98 -21.13
N THR A 5 -2.30 5.00 -21.44
CA THR A 5 -2.51 3.58 -21.16
C THR A 5 -1.50 3.08 -20.15
N ASN A 6 -1.89 2.13 -19.32
CA ASN A 6 -1.01 1.45 -18.39
C ASN A 6 -0.63 0.05 -18.88
N THR A 7 0.56 -0.40 -18.48
CA THR A 7 0.91 -1.82 -18.50
C THR A 7 0.01 -2.56 -17.50
N LEU A 8 -0.75 -3.54 -18.00
CA LEU A 8 -1.67 -4.34 -17.20
C LEU A 8 -0.98 -5.59 -16.67
N ALA A 9 -1.42 -6.03 -15.49
CA ALA A 9 -0.99 -7.27 -14.89
C ALA A 9 -1.47 -8.46 -15.71
N THR A 10 -0.55 -9.38 -15.98
CA THR A 10 -0.88 -10.67 -16.59
C THR A 10 -1.50 -11.61 -15.56
N VAL A 11 -2.27 -12.59 -16.04
CA VAL A 11 -2.86 -13.64 -15.19
C VAL A 11 -1.79 -14.38 -14.38
N ASP A 12 -0.63 -14.64 -14.99
CA ASP A 12 0.50 -15.30 -14.33
C ASP A 12 1.06 -14.44 -13.18
N GLN A 13 1.20 -13.12 -13.37
CA GLN A 13 1.63 -12.22 -12.29
C GLN A 13 0.63 -12.20 -11.12
N LEU A 14 -0.68 -12.20 -11.41
CA LEU A 14 -1.71 -12.25 -10.37
C LEU A 14 -1.70 -13.59 -9.62
N TYR A 15 -1.47 -14.70 -10.33
CA TYR A 15 -1.35 -16.02 -9.72
C TYR A 15 -0.07 -16.13 -8.87
N ARG A 16 1.05 -15.59 -9.37
CA ARG A 16 2.31 -15.53 -8.65
C ARG A 16 2.20 -14.72 -7.37
N ARG A 17 1.52 -13.57 -7.38
CA ARG A 17 1.25 -12.79 -6.16
C ARG A 17 0.69 -13.66 -5.01
N ASN A 18 -0.17 -14.61 -5.31
CA ASN A 18 -0.81 -15.48 -4.30
C ASN A 18 0.05 -16.70 -3.91
N THR A 19 1.12 -16.99 -4.65
CA THR A 19 1.97 -18.18 -4.45
C THR A 19 3.40 -17.85 -4.04
N LEU A 20 3.87 -16.63 -4.31
CA LEU A 20 5.20 -16.13 -3.92
C LEU A 20 5.38 -16.11 -2.41
N ASP A 21 4.33 -15.68 -1.70
CA ASP A 21 4.30 -15.66 -0.25
C ASP A 21 3.41 -16.80 0.26
N ALA A 22 3.83 -17.49 1.31
CA ALA A 22 2.98 -18.42 2.06
C ALA A 22 1.94 -17.67 2.93
N LEU A 23 1.52 -16.48 2.50
CA LEU A 23 0.58 -15.61 3.20
C LEU A 23 -0.86 -16.00 2.85
N PRO A 24 -1.71 -16.21 3.87
CA PRO A 24 -3.15 -16.20 3.69
C PRO A 24 -3.64 -14.93 2.97
N GLN A 25 -4.63 -15.08 2.10
CA GLN A 25 -5.15 -13.98 1.28
C GLN A 25 -5.68 -12.82 2.14
N ASP A 26 -6.31 -13.11 3.28
CA ASP A 26 -6.79 -12.08 4.21
C ASP A 26 -5.65 -11.21 4.74
N LEU A 27 -4.52 -11.81 5.14
CA LEU A 27 -3.35 -11.06 5.61
C LEU A 27 -2.71 -10.27 4.47
N GLN A 28 -2.64 -10.85 3.28
CA GLN A 28 -2.11 -10.15 2.10
C GLN A 28 -2.95 -8.91 1.75
N ASP A 29 -4.28 -9.02 1.84
CA ASP A 29 -5.20 -7.93 1.59
C ASP A 29 -5.11 -6.85 2.68
N THR A 30 -4.96 -7.24 3.95
CA THR A 30 -4.74 -6.31 5.07
C THR A 30 -3.42 -5.56 4.94
N ILE A 31 -2.31 -6.25 4.63
CA ILE A 31 -1.00 -5.63 4.38
C ILE A 31 -1.11 -4.64 3.22
N PHE A 32 -1.77 -5.04 2.14
CA PHE A 32 -1.96 -4.19 0.98
C PHE A 32 -2.71 -2.92 1.36
N TYR A 33 -3.90 -3.07 1.93
CA TYR A 33 -4.74 -1.94 2.33
C TYR A 33 -4.00 -0.98 3.30
N ALA A 34 -3.39 -1.51 4.36
CA ALA A 34 -2.67 -0.70 5.35
C ALA A 34 -1.52 0.09 4.70
N THR A 35 -0.73 -0.55 3.84
CA THR A 35 0.42 0.10 3.20
C THR A 35 -0.02 1.16 2.22
N GLN A 36 -1.07 0.91 1.44
CA GLN A 36 -1.65 1.90 0.53
C GLN A 36 -2.18 3.13 1.32
N CYS A 37 -2.84 2.91 2.46
CA CYS A 37 -3.27 3.98 3.38
C CYS A 37 -2.09 4.77 3.95
N LEU A 38 -1.00 4.08 4.33
CA LEU A 38 0.23 4.72 4.79
C LEU A 38 0.85 5.61 3.72
N THR A 39 0.91 5.14 2.46
CA THR A 39 1.40 5.94 1.33
C THR A 39 0.55 7.21 1.14
N GLN A 40 -0.78 7.08 1.23
CA GLN A 40 -1.70 8.21 1.11
C GLN A 40 -1.49 9.25 2.23
N ALA A 41 -1.41 8.79 3.48
CA ALA A 41 -1.18 9.66 4.63
C ALA A 41 0.18 10.37 4.56
N ALA A 42 1.24 9.66 4.13
CA ALA A 42 2.55 10.25 3.93
C ALA A 42 2.53 11.32 2.85
N GLY A 43 1.84 11.08 1.73
CA GLY A 43 1.66 12.07 0.67
C GLY A 43 0.99 13.37 1.17
N ILE A 44 -0.03 13.24 2.02
CA ILE A 44 -0.71 14.40 2.64
C ILE A 44 0.24 15.19 3.53
N LEU A 45 0.99 14.53 4.43
CA LEU A 45 1.91 15.21 5.35
C LEU A 45 3.11 15.84 4.64
N LEU A 46 3.57 15.24 3.54
CA LEU A 46 4.59 15.80 2.65
C LEU A 46 4.05 16.89 1.72
N ARG A 47 2.74 17.17 1.75
CA ARG A 47 2.05 18.14 0.88
C ARG A 47 2.26 17.84 -0.62
N LEU A 48 2.33 16.56 -0.96
CA LEU A 48 2.39 16.12 -2.34
C LEU A 48 1.01 16.23 -3.01
N PRO A 49 0.95 16.54 -4.32
CA PRO A 49 -0.31 16.47 -5.04
C PRO A 49 -0.80 15.02 -5.08
N GLN A 50 -2.13 14.84 -5.05
CA GLN A 50 -2.75 13.51 -5.07
C GLN A 50 -2.31 12.66 -6.26
N SER A 51 -1.96 13.29 -7.39
CA SER A 51 -1.41 12.58 -8.55
C SER A 51 -0.10 11.87 -8.24
N ALA A 52 0.84 12.51 -7.53
CA ALA A 52 2.11 11.89 -7.17
C ALA A 52 1.91 10.72 -6.21
N THR A 53 1.04 10.90 -5.21
CA THR A 53 0.72 9.85 -4.24
C THR A 53 0.00 8.67 -4.90
N ALA A 54 -0.99 8.94 -5.75
CA ALA A 54 -1.70 7.89 -6.49
C ALA A 54 -0.76 7.10 -7.42
N GLN A 55 0.21 7.76 -8.08
CA GLN A 55 1.24 7.07 -8.85
C GLN A 55 2.10 6.17 -7.95
N ALA A 56 2.48 6.64 -6.76
CA ALA A 56 3.22 5.83 -5.78
C ALA A 56 2.44 4.57 -5.40
N ASN A 57 1.15 4.69 -5.09
CA ASN A 57 0.28 3.55 -4.76
C ASN A 57 0.23 2.50 -5.90
N VAL A 58 0.18 2.93 -7.16
CA VAL A 58 0.19 2.04 -8.33
C VAL A 58 1.56 1.37 -8.53
N VAL A 59 2.66 2.13 -8.44
CA VAL A 59 4.02 1.59 -8.54
C VAL A 59 4.28 0.56 -7.43
N LEU A 60 3.80 0.83 -6.22
CA LEU A 60 3.89 -0.07 -5.07
C LEU A 60 3.12 -1.37 -5.34
N ALA A 61 1.89 -1.27 -5.84
CA ALA A 61 1.09 -2.42 -6.19
C ALA A 61 1.75 -3.27 -7.29
N ARG A 62 2.38 -2.64 -8.29
CA ARG A 62 3.13 -3.35 -9.34
C ARG A 62 4.36 -4.07 -8.78
N TYR A 63 5.09 -3.43 -7.87
CA TYR A 63 6.25 -4.04 -7.23
C TYR A 63 5.90 -5.36 -6.52
N TRP A 64 4.77 -5.40 -5.83
CA TRP A 64 4.27 -6.61 -5.15
C TRP A 64 3.64 -7.66 -6.06
N LEU A 65 3.57 -7.44 -7.38
CA LEU A 65 3.34 -8.52 -8.34
C LEU A 65 4.60 -9.30 -8.69
N VAL A 66 5.77 -8.70 -8.45
CA VAL A 66 7.07 -9.24 -8.87
C VAL A 66 7.84 -9.78 -7.69
N ASP A 67 7.82 -9.07 -6.56
CA ASP A 67 8.58 -9.40 -5.37
C ASP A 67 7.68 -9.80 -4.18
N SER A 68 8.23 -10.62 -3.29
CA SER A 68 7.57 -11.05 -2.07
C SER A 68 7.24 -9.86 -1.16
N ALA A 69 6.02 -9.81 -0.63
CA ALA A 69 5.62 -8.77 0.31
C ALA A 69 6.42 -8.86 1.62
N LEU A 70 6.82 -10.06 2.03
CA LEU A 70 7.60 -10.31 3.25
C LEU A 70 9.11 -10.04 3.10
N ALA A 71 9.59 -9.79 1.88
CA ALA A 71 11.01 -9.55 1.64
C ALA A 71 11.54 -8.31 2.37
N ASN A 72 10.69 -7.30 2.61
CA ASN A 72 11.08 -6.02 3.22
C ASN A 72 9.96 -5.50 4.13
N GLU A 73 10.28 -4.54 4.99
CA GLU A 73 9.28 -3.90 5.85
C GLU A 73 8.29 -3.07 5.00
N PHE A 74 6.99 -3.22 5.26
CA PHE A 74 5.94 -2.62 4.43
C PHE A 74 6.02 -1.08 4.42
N SER A 75 6.36 -0.49 5.56
CA SER A 75 6.55 0.96 5.70
C SER A 75 7.77 1.48 4.93
N ASP A 76 8.87 0.70 4.91
CA ASP A 76 10.07 1.04 4.15
C ASP A 76 9.78 0.98 2.63
N VAL A 77 9.01 -0.01 2.16
CA VAL A 77 8.58 -0.12 0.74
C VAL A 77 7.69 1.07 0.35
N SER A 78 6.76 1.46 1.23
CA SER A 78 5.90 2.63 1.05
C SER A 78 6.73 3.93 0.94
N ALA A 79 7.68 4.13 1.84
CA ALA A 79 8.57 5.28 1.84
C ALA A 79 9.45 5.34 0.58
N ALA A 80 10.05 4.21 0.19
CA ALA A 80 10.90 4.12 -0.98
C ALA A 80 10.11 4.35 -2.27
N THR A 81 8.90 3.81 -2.37
CA THR A 81 8.06 4.03 -3.57
C THR A 81 7.64 5.49 -3.68
N LEU A 82 7.19 6.10 -2.58
CA LEU A 82 6.79 7.51 -2.58
C LEU A 82 7.97 8.43 -2.88
N PHE A 83 9.15 8.15 -2.33
CA PHE A 83 10.40 8.87 -2.63
C PHE A 83 10.74 8.78 -4.12
N LEU A 84 10.74 7.57 -4.68
CA LEU A 84 11.03 7.33 -6.08
C LEU A 84 10.06 8.10 -7.00
N THR A 85 8.76 8.00 -6.76
CA THR A 85 7.76 8.68 -7.59
C THR A 85 7.83 10.20 -7.45
N ALA A 86 8.07 10.72 -6.25
CA ALA A 86 8.24 12.16 -6.03
C ALA A 86 9.51 12.67 -6.74
N LYS A 87 10.61 11.91 -6.65
CA LYS A 87 11.90 12.23 -7.28
C LYS A 87 11.83 12.26 -8.81
N LEU A 88 11.06 11.36 -9.42
CA LEU A 88 10.86 11.31 -10.87
C LEU A 88 9.79 12.31 -11.37
N GLY A 89 8.94 12.80 -10.46
CA GLY A 89 7.86 13.73 -10.76
C GLY A 89 8.27 15.20 -10.70
N SER A 90 7.26 16.06 -10.67
CA SER A 90 7.42 17.52 -10.60
C SER A 90 7.60 18.09 -9.18
N HIS A 91 7.50 17.23 -8.15
CA HIS A 91 7.52 17.62 -6.74
C HIS A 91 8.50 16.74 -5.94
N PRO A 92 9.82 16.85 -6.16
CA PRO A 92 10.81 16.07 -5.42
C PRO A 92 10.81 16.46 -3.93
N CYS A 93 10.80 15.45 -3.05
CA CYS A 93 10.89 15.63 -1.60
C CYS A 93 12.32 15.44 -1.10
N GLN A 94 12.69 16.15 -0.02
CA GLN A 94 13.95 15.89 0.66
C GLN A 94 13.88 14.53 1.38
N PRO A 95 14.95 13.71 1.34
CA PRO A 95 14.96 12.41 2.03
C PRO A 95 14.67 12.52 3.54
N ARG A 96 15.11 13.61 4.16
CA ARG A 96 14.85 13.89 5.59
C ARG A 96 13.37 14.13 5.88
N ASP A 97 12.65 14.83 5.01
CA ASP A 97 11.22 15.07 5.19
C ASP A 97 10.43 13.76 5.13
N ILE A 98 10.80 12.88 4.20
CA ILE A 98 10.21 11.54 4.10
C ILE A 98 10.50 10.75 5.38
N CYS A 99 11.75 10.71 5.83
CA CYS A 99 12.11 9.98 7.04
C CYS A 99 11.33 10.51 8.27
N ASN A 100 11.21 11.83 8.42
CA ASN A 100 10.47 12.46 9.51
C ASN A 100 8.97 12.12 9.46
N VAL A 101 8.35 12.22 8.29
CA VAL A 101 6.92 11.91 8.10
C VAL A 101 6.63 10.44 8.41
N TYR A 102 7.45 9.52 7.92
CA TYR A 102 7.28 8.10 8.23
C TYR A 102 7.56 7.80 9.71
N THR A 103 8.55 8.46 10.32
CA THR A 103 8.81 8.31 11.76
C THR A 103 7.60 8.77 12.58
N TYR A 104 6.98 9.89 12.22
CA TYR A 104 5.74 10.35 12.84
C TYR A 104 4.57 9.39 12.60
N LEU A 105 4.32 8.97 11.35
CA LEU A 105 3.19 8.11 11.01
C LEU A 105 3.25 6.72 11.66
N LEU A 106 4.45 6.21 11.91
CA LEU A 106 4.70 4.96 12.60
C LEU A 106 4.75 5.10 14.13
N SER A 107 4.78 6.34 14.65
CA SER A 107 4.80 6.59 16.08
C SER A 107 3.42 6.35 16.73
N PRO A 108 3.37 6.06 18.04
CA PRO A 108 2.11 6.01 18.80
C PRO A 108 1.34 7.33 18.86
N SER A 109 1.91 8.45 18.40
CA SER A 109 1.23 9.74 18.35
C SER A 109 0.46 9.97 17.03
N SER A 110 0.57 9.05 16.07
CA SER A 110 -0.16 9.10 14.79
C SER A 110 -1.57 8.50 14.90
N PRO A 111 -2.62 9.21 14.46
CA PRO A 111 -3.99 8.69 14.50
C PRO A 111 -4.31 7.71 13.34
N LEU A 112 -3.41 7.50 12.38
CA LEU A 112 -3.72 6.84 11.10
C LEU A 112 -4.31 5.42 11.23
N PHE A 113 -3.80 4.63 12.17
CA PHE A 113 -4.22 3.25 12.43
C PHE A 113 -4.69 3.07 13.88
N GLN A 114 -5.08 4.17 14.53
CA GLN A 114 -5.68 4.11 15.85
C GLN A 114 -7.19 4.05 15.70
N PHE A 115 -7.80 3.17 16.47
CA PHE A 115 -9.25 3.19 16.60
C PHE A 115 -9.70 4.51 17.22
N PRO A 116 -10.89 5.01 16.86
CA PRO A 116 -11.46 6.18 17.51
C PRO A 116 -11.71 5.89 18.98
N SER A 117 -10.71 6.15 19.82
CA SER A 117 -10.82 6.26 21.26
C SER A 117 -11.38 7.63 21.62
N THR A 118 -12.06 7.72 22.76
CA THR A 118 -12.63 8.97 23.28
C THR A 118 -11.58 10.06 23.48
N ASP A 119 -10.34 9.66 23.76
CA ASP A 119 -9.21 10.58 23.95
C ASP A 119 -8.24 10.51 22.75
N PRO A 120 -7.73 11.67 22.29
CA PRO A 120 -6.67 11.71 21.27
C PRO A 120 -5.37 11.10 21.82
N PRO A 121 -4.52 10.52 20.95
CA PRO A 121 -3.25 9.97 21.40
C PRO A 121 -2.39 11.04 22.09
N PRO A 122 -1.62 10.66 23.12
CA PRO A 122 -0.69 11.59 23.73
C PRO A 122 0.32 12.04 22.68
N ASN A 123 0.37 13.36 22.48
CA ASN A 123 1.35 13.98 21.60
C ASN A 123 2.64 14.19 22.38
N ASP A 124 3.52 13.19 22.35
CA ASP A 124 4.86 13.27 22.91
C ASP A 124 5.88 13.47 21.77
N PRO A 125 6.46 14.68 21.62
CA PRO A 125 7.45 14.95 20.59
C PRO A 125 8.70 14.07 20.65
N SER A 126 9.02 13.51 21.81
CA SER A 126 10.15 12.60 21.94
C SER A 126 9.90 11.25 21.25
N ALA A 127 8.64 10.85 21.08
CA ALA A 127 8.25 9.57 20.48
C ALA A 127 8.50 9.52 18.96
N TYR A 128 8.59 10.67 18.29
CA TYR A 128 8.86 10.76 16.85
C TYR A 128 10.11 11.59 16.52
N TYR A 129 10.98 11.82 17.52
CA TYR A 129 12.27 12.45 17.28
C TYR A 129 13.19 11.50 16.50
N LEU A 130 13.66 11.95 15.35
CA LEU A 130 14.58 11.20 14.50
C LEU A 130 16.03 11.63 14.77
N SER A 131 16.80 10.77 15.42
CA SER A 131 18.24 10.99 15.61
C SER A 131 19.02 10.87 14.30
N GLU A 132 20.20 11.48 14.20
CA GLU A 132 21.02 11.42 12.98
C GLU A 132 21.42 9.99 12.57
N GLY A 133 21.69 9.13 13.56
CA GLY A 133 21.97 7.71 13.31
C GLY A 133 20.76 6.97 12.75
N ALA A 134 19.56 7.20 13.32
CA ALA A 134 18.33 6.60 12.85
C ALA A 134 17.94 7.10 11.45
N TYR A 135 18.12 8.41 11.18
CA TYR A 135 17.95 8.99 9.86
C TYR A 135 18.85 8.31 8.82
N THR A 136 20.15 8.20 9.11
CA THR A 136 21.13 7.61 8.19
C THR A 136 20.79 6.15 7.89
N ALA A 137 20.42 5.38 8.92
CA ALA A 137 20.01 4.00 8.76
C ALA A 137 18.74 3.86 7.92
N PHE A 138 17.72 4.69 8.18
CA PHE A 138 16.46 4.64 7.44
C PHE A 138 16.63 5.09 5.99
N HIS A 139 17.35 6.18 5.75
CA HIS A 139 17.66 6.66 4.41
C HIS A 139 18.42 5.61 3.58
N ASN A 140 19.38 4.90 4.19
CA ASN A 140 20.08 3.81 3.52
C ASN A 140 19.14 2.64 3.13
N ARG A 141 18.12 2.32 3.94
CA ARG A 141 17.10 1.32 3.57
C ARG A 141 16.25 1.79 2.40
N ILE A 142 15.84 3.07 2.41
CA ILE A 142 15.10 3.70 1.30
C ILE A 142 15.89 3.61 -0.01
N LEU A 143 17.20 3.93 -0.01
CA LEU A 143 18.02 3.89 -1.22
C LEU A 143 18.20 2.47 -1.77
N ARG A 144 18.36 1.46 -0.90
CA ARG A 144 18.44 0.05 -1.33
C ARG A 144 17.13 -0.43 -1.95
N LEU A 145 16.00 -0.08 -1.31
CA LEU A 145 14.67 -0.44 -1.79
C LEU A 145 14.33 0.29 -3.08
N GLU A 146 14.70 1.55 -3.21
CA GLU A 146 14.55 2.30 -4.46
C GLU A 146 15.23 1.56 -5.63
N ALA A 147 16.48 1.14 -5.47
CA ALA A 147 17.19 0.39 -6.48
C ALA A 147 16.49 -0.95 -6.80
N ARG A 148 16.00 -1.66 -5.79
CA ARG A 148 15.26 -2.93 -5.94
C ARG A 148 13.93 -2.76 -6.66
N ILE A 149 13.16 -1.71 -6.35
CA ILE A 149 11.86 -1.42 -6.98
C ILE A 149 12.08 -1.14 -8.47
N VAL A 150 13.01 -0.25 -8.81
CA VAL A 150 13.29 0.12 -10.20
C VAL A 150 13.81 -1.09 -11.00
N TYR A 151 14.67 -1.91 -10.40
CA TYR A 151 15.14 -3.16 -11.01
C TYR A 151 13.99 -4.15 -11.25
N SER A 152 13.14 -4.39 -10.25
CA SER A 152 12.02 -5.33 -10.33
C SER A 152 10.98 -4.91 -11.38
N LEU A 153 10.78 -3.61 -11.53
CA LEU A 153 9.88 -3.04 -12.54
C LEU A 153 10.55 -2.81 -13.90
N SER A 154 11.81 -3.22 -14.09
CA SER A 154 12.56 -2.98 -15.34
C SER A 154 12.54 -1.50 -15.77
N PHE A 155 12.61 -0.59 -14.79
CA PHE A 155 12.51 0.86 -14.96
C PHE A 155 11.15 1.37 -15.49
N ASP A 156 10.11 0.52 -15.58
CA ASP A 156 8.75 0.96 -15.90
C ASP A 156 8.03 1.53 -14.66
N THR A 157 8.29 2.80 -14.39
CA THR A 157 7.59 3.58 -13.36
C THR A 157 6.45 4.42 -13.93
N HIS A 158 6.09 4.25 -15.21
CA HIS A 158 5.07 5.09 -15.84
C HIS A 158 3.66 4.73 -15.37
N VAL A 159 2.90 5.72 -14.90
CA VAL A 159 1.52 5.54 -14.48
C VAL A 159 0.64 6.65 -15.05
N ALA A 160 -0.29 6.26 -15.92
CA ALA A 160 -1.41 7.06 -16.37
C ALA A 160 -2.56 6.93 -15.36
N LEU A 161 -2.98 8.06 -14.78
CA LEU A 161 -4.08 8.10 -13.82
C LEU A 161 -5.43 8.33 -14.52
N PRO A 162 -6.53 7.77 -14.00
CA PRO A 162 -7.87 7.95 -14.57
C PRO A 162 -8.48 9.33 -14.26
N HIS A 163 -7.97 10.07 -13.27
CA HIS A 163 -8.58 11.32 -12.80
C HIS A 163 -8.72 12.39 -13.90
N PRO A 164 -7.68 12.69 -14.73
CA PRO A 164 -7.83 13.66 -15.81
C PRO A 164 -8.89 13.23 -16.84
N LEU A 165 -8.92 11.94 -17.21
CA LEU A 165 -9.92 11.39 -18.12
C LEU A 165 -11.33 11.52 -17.54
N ALA A 166 -11.50 11.21 -16.26
CA ALA A 166 -12.78 11.32 -15.58
C ALA A 166 -13.33 12.76 -15.63
N ILE A 167 -12.47 13.78 -15.45
CA ILE A 167 -12.89 15.18 -15.58
C ILE A 167 -13.28 15.51 -17.03
N THR A 168 -12.50 15.06 -18.02
CA THR A 168 -12.84 15.27 -19.44
C THR A 168 -14.15 14.59 -19.81
N TYR A 169 -14.39 13.37 -19.35
CA TYR A 169 -15.63 12.63 -19.59
C TYR A 169 -16.82 13.30 -18.90
N LEU A 170 -16.68 13.77 -17.67
CA LEU A 170 -17.73 14.54 -16.98
C LEU A 170 -18.09 15.83 -17.73
N GLN A 171 -17.10 16.51 -18.31
CA GLN A 171 -17.32 17.70 -19.14
C GLN A 171 -18.04 17.36 -20.45
N ALA A 172 -17.68 16.25 -21.09
CA ALA A 172 -18.29 15.80 -22.34
C ALA A 172 -19.73 15.31 -22.14
N LEU A 173 -20.02 14.68 -21.00
CA LEU A 173 -21.35 14.15 -20.73
C LEU A 173 -22.33 15.29 -20.47
N ASP A 174 -22.04 16.30 -19.64
CA ASP A 174 -22.96 17.41 -19.28
C ASP A 174 -24.40 16.99 -18.83
N PHE A 175 -24.69 15.69 -18.77
CA PHE A 175 -26.03 15.09 -18.63
C PHE A 175 -26.53 15.05 -17.17
N LEU A 176 -25.71 15.47 -16.22
CA LEU A 176 -25.96 15.11 -14.82
C LEU A 176 -27.05 15.96 -14.17
N SER A 177 -27.46 17.11 -14.73
CA SER A 177 -28.46 18.05 -14.15
C SER A 177 -28.24 18.35 -12.65
N GLN A 178 -27.03 18.10 -12.17
CA GLN A 178 -26.60 18.13 -10.78
C GLN A 178 -25.36 19.02 -10.69
N PRO A 179 -25.06 19.60 -9.52
CA PRO A 179 -23.89 20.44 -9.36
C PRO A 179 -22.61 19.68 -9.74
N LYS A 180 -21.87 20.19 -10.74
CA LYS A 180 -20.63 19.56 -11.25
C LYS A 180 -19.64 19.26 -10.11
N ALA A 181 -19.52 20.17 -9.15
CA ALA A 181 -18.67 19.99 -7.97
C ALA A 181 -19.01 18.72 -7.16
N LYS A 182 -20.29 18.45 -6.92
CA LYS A 182 -20.74 17.30 -6.11
C LYS A 182 -20.43 15.98 -6.81
N VAL A 183 -20.69 15.90 -8.12
CA VAL A 183 -20.42 14.67 -8.88
C VAL A 183 -18.92 14.47 -9.06
N SER A 184 -18.17 15.51 -9.44
CA SER A 184 -16.71 15.42 -9.60
C SER A 184 -16.02 15.00 -8.31
N GLN A 185 -16.44 15.54 -7.16
CA GLN A 185 -15.92 15.12 -5.86
C GLN A 185 -16.16 13.63 -5.64
N ARG A 186 -17.40 13.16 -5.85
CA ARG A 186 -17.75 11.75 -5.65
C ARG A 186 -17.00 10.81 -6.59
N VAL A 187 -16.74 11.24 -7.82
CA VAL A 187 -15.91 10.49 -8.78
C VAL A 187 -14.47 10.37 -8.28
N VAL A 188 -13.87 11.48 -7.81
CA VAL A 188 -12.51 11.47 -7.27
C VAL A 188 -12.41 10.59 -6.02
N GLU A 189 -13.44 10.58 -5.16
CA GLU A 189 -13.54 9.67 -4.02
C GLU A 189 -13.45 8.21 -4.47
N TYR A 190 -14.28 7.79 -5.43
CA TYR A 190 -14.22 6.42 -5.98
C TYR A 190 -12.85 6.05 -6.55
N LEU A 191 -12.25 6.96 -7.33
CA LEU A 191 -10.93 6.73 -7.92
C LEU A 191 -9.82 6.60 -6.87
N ASN A 192 -9.88 7.41 -5.80
CA ASN A 192 -8.91 7.35 -4.71
C ASN A 192 -9.12 6.09 -3.84
N THR A 193 -10.37 5.74 -3.55
CA THR A 193 -10.73 4.53 -2.82
C THR A 193 -10.28 3.28 -3.58
N ALA A 194 -10.40 3.27 -4.91
CA ALA A 194 -9.97 2.15 -5.74
C ALA A 194 -8.45 1.86 -5.68
N LEU A 195 -7.60 2.84 -5.32
CA LEU A 195 -6.16 2.62 -5.09
C LEU A 195 -5.88 1.75 -3.86
N LEU A 196 -6.81 1.76 -2.90
CA LEU A 196 -6.70 1.03 -1.64
C LEU A 196 -7.25 -0.41 -1.76
N SER A 197 -7.95 -0.72 -2.87
CA SER A 197 -8.65 -2.00 -3.02
C SER A 197 -7.67 -3.16 -3.30
N PRO A 198 -7.70 -4.25 -2.50
CA PRO A 198 -6.86 -5.43 -2.74
C PRO A 198 -7.14 -6.18 -4.05
N GLN A 199 -8.24 -5.84 -4.73
CA GLN A 199 -8.62 -6.35 -6.06
C GLN A 199 -7.76 -5.79 -7.21
N LEU A 200 -6.82 -4.89 -6.93
CA LEU A 200 -5.85 -4.38 -7.90
C LEU A 200 -6.48 -3.78 -9.17
N LEU A 201 -7.55 -3.00 -9.01
CA LEU A 201 -8.31 -2.44 -10.15
C LEU A 201 -7.41 -1.60 -11.08
N TYR A 202 -6.48 -0.84 -10.51
CA TYR A 202 -5.50 -0.02 -11.25
C TYR A 202 -4.46 -0.82 -12.04
N LEU A 203 -4.31 -2.11 -11.77
CA LEU A 203 -3.36 -3.00 -12.43
C LEU A 203 -4.06 -3.89 -13.47
N THR A 204 -5.36 -4.09 -13.34
CA THR A 204 -6.13 -5.01 -14.18
C THR A 204 -6.90 -4.30 -15.28
N HIS A 205 -7.22 -3.01 -15.10
CA HIS A 205 -8.07 -2.25 -16.01
C HIS A 205 -7.38 -0.97 -16.48
N GLN A 206 -7.72 -0.52 -17.69
CA GLN A 206 -7.18 0.71 -18.24
C GLN A 206 -7.80 1.97 -17.59
N PRO A 207 -7.11 3.12 -17.61
CA PRO A 207 -7.59 4.36 -17.00
C PRO A 207 -8.97 4.83 -17.51
N ASN A 208 -9.30 4.59 -18.79
CA ASN A 208 -10.60 4.92 -19.36
C ASN A 208 -11.73 4.15 -18.66
N ALA A 209 -11.57 2.83 -18.47
CA ALA A 209 -12.55 1.98 -17.81
C ALA A 209 -12.76 2.37 -16.34
N LEU A 210 -11.67 2.65 -15.61
CA LEU A 210 -11.73 3.14 -14.23
C LEU A 210 -12.48 4.47 -14.11
N ALA A 211 -12.22 5.41 -15.03
CA ALA A 211 -12.89 6.70 -15.06
C ALA A 211 -14.41 6.54 -15.30
N VAL A 212 -14.81 5.71 -16.26
CA VAL A 212 -16.23 5.45 -16.58
C VAL A 212 -16.94 4.77 -15.41
N ALA A 213 -16.33 3.77 -14.78
CA ALA A 213 -16.90 3.07 -13.63
C ALA A 213 -17.09 3.99 -12.41
N ALA A 214 -16.15 4.90 -12.17
CA ALA A 214 -16.26 5.90 -11.12
C ALA A 214 -17.39 6.91 -11.42
N ILE A 215 -17.51 7.38 -12.67
CA ILE A 215 -18.60 8.27 -13.11
C ILE A 215 -19.96 7.58 -12.94
N TYR A 216 -20.08 6.34 -13.41
CA TYR A 216 -21.31 5.56 -13.28
C TYR A 216 -21.70 5.39 -11.80
N SER A 217 -20.74 5.02 -10.94
CA SER A 217 -20.99 4.83 -9.51
C SER A 217 -21.39 6.13 -8.81
N ALA A 218 -20.72 7.25 -9.13
CA ALA A 218 -21.03 8.56 -8.59
C ALA A 218 -22.38 9.09 -9.06
N ALA A 219 -22.72 8.90 -10.34
CA ALA A 219 -24.01 9.32 -10.89
C ALA A 219 -25.18 8.61 -10.20
N ARG A 220 -25.03 7.31 -9.90
CA ARG A 220 -26.04 6.55 -9.13
C ARG A 220 -26.19 7.06 -7.70
N ASP A 221 -25.09 7.35 -7.02
CA ASP A 221 -25.14 7.85 -5.62
C ASP A 221 -25.77 9.23 -5.52
N VAL A 222 -25.53 10.10 -6.51
CA VAL A 222 -26.09 11.45 -6.56
C VAL A 222 -27.53 11.47 -7.11
N GLY A 223 -28.01 10.34 -7.66
CA GLY A 223 -29.34 10.26 -8.28
C GLY A 223 -29.45 11.05 -9.58
N ALA A 224 -28.34 11.16 -10.32
CA ALA A 224 -28.34 11.82 -11.63
C ALA A 224 -29.07 10.95 -12.67
N LYS A 225 -29.78 11.60 -13.60
CA LYS A 225 -30.44 10.91 -14.71
C LYS A 225 -29.37 10.50 -15.73
N MET A 226 -29.03 9.21 -15.76
CA MET A 226 -28.15 8.67 -16.78
C MET A 226 -28.93 8.36 -18.06
N PRO A 227 -28.28 8.41 -19.24
CA PRO A 227 -28.89 7.97 -20.48
C PRO A 227 -29.39 6.51 -20.39
N ASP A 228 -30.51 6.21 -21.06
CA ASP A 228 -31.05 4.85 -21.14
C ASP A 228 -30.23 3.94 -22.07
N CYS A 229 -29.34 4.52 -22.89
CA CYS A 229 -28.42 3.81 -23.76
C CYS A 229 -27.10 3.44 -23.06
N ALA A 230 -26.35 2.50 -23.66
CA ALA A 230 -25.03 2.06 -23.20
C ALA A 230 -23.94 3.13 -23.45
N TRP A 231 -24.08 4.30 -22.82
CA TRP A 231 -23.21 5.46 -23.04
C TRP A 231 -21.73 5.17 -22.75
N TRP A 232 -21.43 4.16 -21.92
CA TRP A 232 -20.07 3.73 -21.60
C TRP A 232 -19.32 3.13 -22.80
N GLU A 233 -20.03 2.61 -23.82
CA GLU A 233 -19.42 2.08 -25.04
C GLU A 233 -18.68 3.17 -25.83
N VAL A 234 -19.10 4.44 -25.71
CA VAL A 234 -18.44 5.59 -26.35
C VAL A 234 -17.01 5.81 -25.81
N PHE A 235 -16.73 5.28 -24.63
CA PHE A 235 -15.43 5.38 -23.97
C PHE A 235 -14.63 4.06 -24.02
N ASP A 236 -14.99 3.17 -24.95
CA ASP A 236 -14.36 1.86 -25.15
C ASP A 236 -14.39 0.99 -23.87
N VAL A 237 -15.56 0.91 -23.23
CA VAL A 237 -15.78 0.08 -22.03
C VAL A 237 -16.92 -0.88 -22.28
N ASP A 238 -16.71 -2.16 -21.99
CA ASP A 238 -17.75 -3.19 -22.13
C ASP A 238 -18.67 -3.24 -20.90
N ARG A 239 -19.90 -3.75 -21.10
CA ARG A 239 -20.87 -3.89 -19.99
C ARG A 239 -20.35 -4.79 -18.87
N GLU A 240 -19.65 -5.87 -19.21
CA GLU A 240 -19.10 -6.82 -18.25
C GLU A 240 -17.98 -6.19 -17.42
N GLU A 241 -17.06 -5.50 -18.10
CA GLU A 241 -15.96 -4.75 -17.49
C GLU A 241 -16.49 -3.67 -16.54
N LEU A 242 -17.47 -2.88 -17.01
CA LEU A 242 -18.14 -1.87 -16.18
C LEU A 242 -18.79 -2.49 -14.94
N GLY A 243 -19.51 -3.60 -15.12
CA GLY A 243 -20.17 -4.31 -14.02
C GLY A 243 -19.17 -4.78 -12.96
N PHE A 244 -18.06 -5.38 -13.38
CA PHE A 244 -16.98 -5.80 -12.50
C PHE A 244 -16.39 -4.62 -11.72
N LEU A 245 -16.01 -3.55 -12.42
CA LEU A 245 -15.40 -2.37 -11.80
C LEU A 245 -16.33 -1.68 -10.79
N VAL A 246 -17.62 -1.55 -11.11
CA VAL A 246 -18.61 -0.93 -10.21
C VAL A 246 -18.77 -1.74 -8.92
N VAL A 247 -18.83 -3.07 -9.02
CA VAL A 247 -18.88 -3.96 -7.86
C VAL A 247 -17.59 -3.85 -7.06
N GLY A 248 -16.44 -3.90 -7.73
CA GLY A 248 -15.12 -3.83 -7.09
C GLY A 248 -14.92 -2.53 -6.32
N MET A 249 -15.21 -1.38 -6.93
CA MET A 249 -15.12 -0.06 -6.30
C MET A 249 -16.04 0.07 -5.07
N ARG A 250 -17.25 -0.51 -5.12
CA ARG A 250 -18.23 -0.45 -4.01
C ARG A 250 -17.93 -1.47 -2.90
N SER A 251 -17.29 -2.58 -3.23
CA SER A 251 -17.03 -3.67 -2.27
C SER A 251 -16.06 -3.29 -1.14
N LEU A 252 -15.18 -2.31 -1.37
CA LEU A 252 -14.13 -1.97 -0.42
C LEU A 252 -14.69 -1.46 0.92
N GLU A 253 -15.73 -0.64 0.91
CA GLU A 253 -16.31 -0.12 2.16
C GLU A 253 -16.84 -1.24 3.06
N GLY A 254 -17.54 -2.21 2.45
CA GLY A 254 -18.04 -3.39 3.17
C GLY A 254 -16.91 -4.27 3.69
N TRP A 255 -15.85 -4.45 2.88
CA TRP A 255 -14.67 -5.20 3.29
C TRP A 255 -13.93 -4.52 4.46
N VAL A 256 -13.70 -3.21 4.41
CA VAL A 256 -13.04 -2.46 5.49
C VAL A 256 -13.85 -2.52 6.77
N ARG A 257 -15.19 -2.39 6.70
CA ARG A 257 -16.06 -2.51 7.87
C ARG A 257 -15.92 -3.89 8.52
N LYS A 258 -16.01 -4.95 7.72
CA LYS A 258 -15.81 -6.33 8.18
C LYS A 258 -14.43 -6.55 8.81
N GLN A 259 -13.38 -6.05 8.17
CA GLN A 259 -12.01 -6.16 8.69
C GLN A 259 -11.82 -5.38 10.00
N ARG A 260 -12.48 -4.23 10.17
CA ARG A 260 -12.46 -3.51 11.45
C ARG A 260 -13.13 -4.30 12.57
N ASP A 261 -14.23 -4.98 12.27
CA ASP A 261 -14.98 -5.76 13.25
C ASP A 261 -14.29 -7.11 13.61
N GLU A 262 -13.65 -7.76 12.63
CA GLU A 262 -13.02 -9.08 12.81
C GLU A 262 -11.54 -9.02 13.24
N VAL A 263 -10.82 -7.93 12.91
CA VAL A 263 -9.38 -7.80 13.08
C VAL A 263 -9.06 -6.62 14.00
N GLU A 264 -9.55 -6.69 15.25
CA GLU A 264 -9.18 -5.76 16.33
C GLU A 264 -7.66 -5.74 16.61
N GLY A 265 -6.90 -6.76 16.18
CA GLY A 265 -5.47 -6.91 16.49
C GLY A 265 -4.48 -6.27 15.52
N LEU A 266 -4.74 -6.30 14.20
CA LEU A 266 -3.70 -6.04 13.18
C LEU A 266 -3.78 -4.65 12.55
N LEU A 267 -4.99 -4.11 12.35
CA LEU A 267 -5.22 -2.73 11.90
C LEU A 267 -5.44 -1.75 13.06
N GLY A 268 -5.55 -2.27 14.28
CA GLY A 268 -5.99 -1.52 15.47
C GLY A 268 -4.90 -1.02 16.40
N GLN A 269 -3.71 -1.62 16.31
CA GLN A 269 -2.59 -1.36 17.22
C GLN A 269 -1.46 -0.57 16.58
N GLY A 270 -1.71 0.05 15.42
CA GLY A 270 -0.72 0.79 14.64
C GLY A 270 -0.52 0.22 13.23
N MET A 271 0.54 0.68 12.57
CA MET A 271 0.89 0.19 11.24
C MET A 271 1.22 -1.31 11.30
N VAL A 272 0.69 -2.06 10.34
CA VAL A 272 1.02 -3.48 10.15
C VAL A 272 2.53 -3.61 9.95
N THR A 273 3.18 -4.45 10.76
CA THR A 273 4.62 -4.72 10.65
C THR A 273 4.88 -6.15 10.18
N ARG A 274 6.02 -6.40 9.55
CA ARG A 274 6.41 -7.74 9.11
C ARG A 274 6.44 -8.73 10.28
N LYS A 275 7.05 -8.33 11.41
CA LYS A 275 7.10 -9.15 12.64
C LYS A 275 5.70 -9.45 13.19
N GLY A 276 4.77 -8.49 13.12
CA GLY A 276 3.39 -8.69 13.55
C GLY A 276 2.66 -9.72 12.68
N VAL A 277 2.85 -9.66 11.37
CA VAL A 277 2.30 -10.65 10.43
C VAL A 277 2.89 -12.04 10.67
N GLU A 278 4.21 -12.16 10.81
CA GLU A 278 4.88 -13.44 11.12
C GLU A 278 4.38 -14.03 12.45
N ALA A 279 4.10 -13.18 13.45
CA ALA A 279 3.53 -13.63 14.73
C ALA A 279 2.09 -14.14 14.58
N GLU A 280 1.28 -13.46 13.79
CA GLU A 280 -0.09 -13.89 13.49
C GLU A 280 -0.11 -15.19 12.68
N MET A 281 0.80 -15.37 11.71
CA MET A 281 0.96 -16.63 10.99
C MET A 281 1.32 -17.79 11.92
N ARG A 282 2.24 -17.55 12.87
CA ARG A 282 2.63 -18.55 13.89
C ARG A 282 1.45 -18.92 14.79
N LYS A 283 0.65 -17.93 15.20
CA LYS A 283 -0.58 -18.14 16.00
C LYS A 283 -1.60 -19.01 15.25
N ARG A 284 -1.67 -18.87 13.93
CA ARG A 284 -2.54 -19.68 13.05
C ARG A 284 -1.95 -21.05 12.69
N GLY A 285 -0.75 -21.39 13.19
CA GLY A 285 -0.07 -22.65 12.89
C GLY A 285 0.46 -22.75 11.45
N LEU A 286 0.56 -21.62 10.74
CA LEU A 286 1.10 -21.55 9.39
C LEU A 286 2.60 -21.28 9.50
N GLY A 287 3.43 -22.30 9.25
CA GLY A 287 4.88 -22.16 9.26
C GLY A 287 5.33 -21.19 8.16
N VAL A 288 6.17 -20.22 8.53
CA VAL A 288 6.89 -19.38 7.56
C VAL A 288 7.93 -20.29 6.89
N GLY A 289 7.52 -20.94 5.80
CA GLY A 289 8.40 -21.74 4.97
C GLY A 289 9.40 -20.83 4.30
N ASN A 290 10.55 -20.62 4.93
CA ASN A 290 11.70 -20.08 4.26
C ASN A 290 12.08 -21.10 3.18
N GLY A 291 11.98 -20.71 1.91
CA GLY A 291 12.42 -21.52 0.77
C GLY A 291 13.93 -21.72 0.83
N GLY A 292 14.37 -22.69 1.61
CA GLY A 292 15.75 -23.12 1.78
C GLY A 292 15.73 -24.54 2.31
N ASN A 293 16.00 -25.48 1.42
CA ASN A 293 16.13 -26.90 1.76
C ASN A 293 17.28 -27.05 2.77
N GLY A 294 16.94 -27.25 4.04
CA GLY A 294 17.90 -27.44 5.13
C GLY A 294 17.15 -27.92 6.36
N ALA A 295 17.44 -29.15 6.77
CA ALA A 295 16.94 -29.77 8.00
C ALA A 295 17.13 -28.84 9.21
N PRO A 296 16.34 -28.99 10.29
CA PRO A 296 16.58 -28.24 11.52
C PRO A 296 17.95 -28.66 12.08
N GLY A 297 18.95 -27.82 11.86
CA GLY A 297 20.22 -27.88 12.58
C GLY A 297 19.98 -27.45 14.03
N PRO A 298 20.71 -28.03 15.00
CA PRO A 298 20.60 -27.63 16.39
C PRO A 298 20.92 -26.14 16.51
N GLU A 299 20.18 -25.48 17.41
CA GLU A 299 20.37 -24.08 17.78
C GLU A 299 21.85 -23.80 17.98
N GLU A 300 22.44 -22.97 17.10
CA GLU A 300 23.76 -22.38 17.33
C GLU A 300 23.62 -21.46 18.54
N GLU A 301 23.88 -22.01 19.72
CA GLU A 301 24.28 -21.22 20.89
C GLU A 301 25.44 -20.33 20.44
N ASP A 302 25.22 -19.03 20.53
CA ASP A 302 26.17 -17.95 20.27
C ASP A 302 27.56 -18.35 20.79
N GLU A 303 28.52 -18.60 19.91
CA GLU A 303 29.83 -19.19 20.26
C GLU A 303 30.55 -18.35 21.32
N GLU A 304 30.23 -17.05 21.40
CA GLU A 304 30.69 -16.11 22.43
C GLU A 304 30.15 -16.45 23.83
N ALA A 305 28.88 -16.85 23.94
CA ALA A 305 28.27 -17.26 25.21
C ALA A 305 28.81 -18.61 25.70
N ALA A 306 29.07 -19.54 24.77
CA ALA A 306 29.71 -20.81 25.09
C ALA A 306 31.18 -20.62 25.50
N MET A 307 31.88 -19.65 24.91
CA MET A 307 33.27 -19.31 25.28
C MET A 307 33.34 -18.62 26.65
N MET A 308 32.37 -17.73 26.98
CA MET A 308 32.29 -17.11 28.30
C MET A 308 32.02 -18.13 29.42
N ARG A 309 31.10 -19.09 29.22
CA ARG A 309 30.89 -20.17 30.19
C ARG A 309 32.13 -21.00 30.46
N LYS A 310 32.87 -21.36 29.40
CA LYS A 310 34.11 -22.14 29.54
C LYS A 310 35.22 -21.36 30.24
N LEU A 311 35.22 -20.04 30.15
CA LEU A 311 36.15 -19.18 30.88
C LEU A 311 35.79 -19.11 32.37
N ASP A 312 34.52 -18.93 32.71
CA ASP A 312 34.04 -18.90 34.10
C ASP A 312 34.27 -20.24 34.82
N GLU A 313 34.03 -21.37 34.16
CA GLU A 313 34.34 -22.70 34.70
C GLU A 313 35.84 -22.91 34.94
N ARG A 314 36.69 -22.33 34.09
CA ARG A 314 38.16 -22.42 34.23
C ARG A 314 38.70 -21.55 35.36
N VAL A 315 38.09 -20.38 35.58
CA VAL A 315 38.44 -19.49 36.69
C VAL A 315 38.05 -20.14 38.02
N ALA A 316 36.89 -20.78 38.10
CA ALA A 316 36.45 -21.51 39.29
C ALA A 316 37.38 -22.68 39.67
N MET A 317 38.01 -23.35 38.69
CA MET A 317 38.98 -24.44 38.97
C MET A 317 40.39 -23.98 39.35
N VAL A 318 40.67 -22.68 39.27
CA VAL A 318 41.97 -22.09 39.69
C VAL A 318 41.89 -21.49 41.10
N GLU A 319 40.67 -21.32 41.63
CA GLU A 319 40.43 -20.78 42.98
C GLU A 319 40.25 -21.85 44.08
N ASP A 320 40.31 -23.15 43.73
CA ASP A 320 40.47 -24.29 44.65
C ASP A 320 41.88 -24.91 44.56
#